data_AF-A0A0M2NLX7-F1
#
_entry.id   AF-A0A0M2NLX7-F1
#
_cell.length_a   1.000
_cell.length_b   1.000
_cell.length_c   1.000
_cell.angle_alpha   90.00
_cell.angle_beta   90.00
_cell.angle_gamma   90.00
#
_symmetry.space_group_name_H-M   'P 1'
#
loop_
_entity.id
_entity.type
_entity.pdbx_description
1 polymer ?
#
loop_
_entity_poly.entity_id
_entity_poly.type
_entity_poly.pdbx_seq_one_letter_code
_entity_poly.pdbx_strand_id
1 'polypeptide(L)'
;MPMRLAEQLKEALTMGDVLEKYGFHLGYNHRIRCPFHEEKTASFLVHKNNRSWKCYGCGAGGTVIDFVMRLYDINFGQACIRLNSDFGLGLTDKRPNMAEIRRRRVQDFEKRQRERDIRRAVDALAREHRRLMWIHDNIMPDNRSERLFSWYYKEMARLEYIRSIFDFYDMEGQEEWWKNYGHLQKRIS
;
A
#
# COMPACT_ATOMS: atom_id res chain seq x y z
N MET A 1 22.16 -2.26 -20.83
CA MET A 1 20.89 -3.01 -20.71
C MET A 1 20.72 -3.44 -19.26
N PRO A 2 19.50 -3.45 -18.73
CA PRO A 2 19.26 -3.34 -17.29
C PRO A 2 19.59 -4.62 -16.54
N MET A 3 20.83 -4.78 -16.05
CA MET A 3 21.21 -5.95 -15.22
C MET A 3 20.22 -6.17 -14.08
N ARG A 4 19.67 -5.10 -13.52
CA ARG A 4 18.69 -5.14 -12.42
C ARG A 4 17.36 -5.77 -12.82
N LEU A 5 16.78 -5.38 -13.96
CA LEU A 5 15.49 -5.95 -14.41
C LEU A 5 15.62 -7.46 -14.63
N ALA A 6 16.73 -7.90 -15.23
CA ALA A 6 16.99 -9.30 -15.47
C ALA A 6 17.18 -10.10 -14.17
N GLU A 7 17.88 -9.53 -13.19
CA GLU A 7 18.02 -10.12 -11.84
C GLU A 7 16.64 -10.27 -11.17
N GLN A 8 15.84 -9.20 -11.17
CA GLN A 8 14.49 -9.22 -10.59
C GLN A 8 13.58 -10.26 -11.26
N LEU A 9 13.67 -10.42 -12.59
CA LEU A 9 12.93 -11.44 -13.32
C LEU A 9 13.37 -12.87 -12.94
N LYS A 10 14.69 -13.10 -12.81
CA LYS A 10 15.24 -14.40 -12.40
C LYS A 10 14.94 -14.75 -10.94
N GLU A 11 14.70 -13.74 -10.09
CA GLU A 11 14.25 -13.94 -8.72
C GLU A 11 12.74 -14.21 -8.64
N ALA A 12 11.95 -13.53 -9.46
CA ALA A 12 10.49 -13.60 -9.43
C ALA A 12 9.91 -14.83 -10.13
N LEU A 13 10.59 -15.37 -11.15
CA LEU A 13 10.06 -16.42 -12.01
C LEU A 13 10.88 -17.70 -11.96
N THR A 14 10.18 -18.83 -11.91
CA THR A 14 10.79 -20.15 -12.11
C THR A 14 10.61 -20.63 -13.55
N MET A 15 11.41 -21.61 -13.97
CA MET A 15 11.23 -22.27 -15.27
C MET A 15 9.88 -22.96 -15.36
N GLY A 16 9.38 -23.56 -14.27
CA GLY A 16 8.04 -24.14 -14.21
C GLY A 16 6.96 -23.14 -14.58
N ASP A 17 6.97 -21.96 -13.94
CA ASP A 17 5.99 -20.89 -14.20
C ASP A 17 6.03 -20.43 -15.68
N VAL A 18 7.24 -20.28 -16.21
CA VAL A 18 7.50 -19.87 -17.60
C VAL A 18 7.03 -20.92 -18.60
N LEU A 19 7.31 -22.20 -18.34
CA LEU A 19 6.86 -23.29 -19.18
C LEU A 19 5.33 -23.37 -19.18
N GLU A 20 4.69 -23.36 -18.02
CA GLU A 20 3.24 -23.43 -17.89
C GLU A 20 2.54 -22.25 -18.58
N LYS A 21 3.04 -21.03 -18.37
CA LYS A 21 2.52 -19.81 -19.01
C LYS A 21 2.55 -19.90 -20.54
N TYR A 22 3.57 -20.54 -21.11
CA TYR A 22 3.74 -20.69 -22.55
C TYR A 22 3.24 -22.04 -23.11
N GLY A 23 2.47 -22.81 -22.32
CA GLY A 23 1.80 -24.03 -22.79
C GLY A 23 2.66 -25.29 -22.76
N PHE A 24 3.76 -25.30 -22.00
CA PHE A 24 4.61 -26.46 -21.80
C PHE A 24 4.38 -27.05 -20.41
N HIS A 25 4.05 -28.35 -20.35
CA HIS A 25 3.79 -29.03 -19.09
C HIS A 25 5.01 -29.85 -18.67
N LEU A 26 5.54 -29.55 -17.48
CA LEU A 26 6.70 -30.24 -16.94
C LEU A 26 6.35 -31.70 -16.61
N GLY A 27 7.02 -32.64 -17.26
CA GLY A 27 6.82 -34.07 -17.05
C GLY A 27 7.56 -34.63 -15.83
N TYR A 28 7.41 -35.94 -15.62
CA TYR A 28 8.16 -36.70 -14.61
C TYR A 28 9.68 -36.46 -14.77
N ASN A 29 10.40 -36.37 -13.64
CA ASN A 29 11.83 -36.02 -13.59
C ASN A 29 12.21 -34.62 -14.14
N HIS A 30 11.28 -33.68 -14.18
CA HIS A 30 11.51 -32.31 -14.67
C HIS A 30 11.92 -32.25 -16.15
N ARG A 31 11.40 -33.18 -16.97
CA ARG A 31 11.74 -33.28 -18.40
C ARG A 31 10.54 -33.03 -19.31
N ILE A 32 10.81 -32.45 -20.47
CA ILE A 32 9.86 -32.29 -21.58
C ILE A 32 10.55 -32.56 -22.93
N ARG A 33 9.75 -32.71 -24.00
CA ARG A 33 10.30 -32.61 -25.36
C ARG A 33 10.72 -31.17 -25.63
N CYS A 34 11.87 -31.01 -26.25
CA CYS A 34 12.46 -29.72 -26.52
C CYS A 34 11.62 -28.94 -27.53
N PRO A 35 11.23 -27.70 -27.22
CA PRO A 35 10.51 -26.84 -28.16
C PRO A 35 11.41 -26.26 -29.27
N PHE A 36 12.72 -26.47 -29.19
CA PHE A 36 13.71 -25.85 -30.08
C PHE A 36 14.28 -26.77 -31.15
N HIS A 37 13.98 -28.07 -31.09
CA HIS A 37 14.34 -29.03 -32.13
C HIS A 37 13.39 -30.22 -32.11
N GLU A 38 13.25 -30.89 -33.25
CA GLU A 38 12.40 -32.06 -33.38
C GLU A 38 13.05 -33.29 -32.72
N GLU A 39 12.33 -33.93 -31.80
CA GLU A 39 12.78 -35.15 -31.12
C GLU A 39 11.62 -36.06 -30.72
N LYS A 40 11.91 -37.36 -30.59
CA LYS A 40 10.93 -38.37 -30.14
C LYS A 40 10.94 -38.58 -28.63
N THR A 41 12.07 -38.33 -27.97
CA THR A 41 12.27 -38.52 -26.53
C THR A 41 12.39 -37.16 -25.81
N ALA A 42 12.21 -37.12 -24.49
CA ALA A 42 12.31 -35.87 -23.73
C ALA A 42 13.76 -35.55 -23.35
N SER A 43 14.41 -34.63 -24.07
CA SER A 43 15.80 -34.21 -23.77
C SER A 43 15.93 -32.86 -23.08
N PHE A 44 14.85 -32.07 -23.00
CA PHE A 44 14.84 -30.81 -22.26
C PHE A 44 14.65 -31.09 -20.77
N LEU A 45 15.62 -30.72 -19.94
CA LEU A 45 15.61 -30.88 -18.49
C LEU A 45 15.57 -29.51 -17.82
N VAL A 46 14.61 -29.31 -16.91
CA VAL A 46 14.66 -28.22 -15.93
C VAL A 46 15.46 -28.70 -14.71
N HIS A 47 16.45 -27.92 -14.29
CA HIS A 47 17.27 -28.26 -13.14
C HIS A 47 16.48 -28.13 -11.83
N LYS A 48 16.90 -28.85 -10.78
CA LYS A 48 16.19 -28.91 -9.49
C LYS A 48 15.99 -27.54 -8.81
N ASN A 49 16.86 -26.58 -9.09
CA ASN A 49 16.70 -25.20 -8.60
C ASN A 49 15.57 -24.43 -9.30
N ASN A 50 14.94 -25.04 -10.32
CA ASN A 50 13.85 -24.50 -11.14
C ASN A 50 14.15 -23.11 -11.74
N ARG A 51 15.43 -22.79 -11.94
CA ARG A 51 15.88 -21.47 -12.44
C ARG A 51 16.68 -21.56 -13.73
N SER A 52 17.01 -22.78 -14.14
CA SER A 52 17.83 -23.04 -15.32
C SER A 52 17.38 -24.33 -15.98
N TRP A 53 17.68 -24.44 -17.27
CA TRP A 53 17.32 -25.58 -18.09
C TRP A 53 18.45 -25.92 -19.06
N LYS A 54 18.47 -27.18 -19.51
CA LYS A 54 19.35 -27.65 -20.57
C LYS A 54 18.65 -28.71 -21.39
N CYS A 55 18.74 -28.58 -22.71
CA CYS A 55 18.40 -29.62 -23.66
C CYS A 55 19.67 -30.42 -24.00
N TYR A 56 19.64 -31.72 -23.73
CA TYR A 56 20.76 -32.61 -24.03
C TYR A 56 20.78 -33.08 -25.51
N GLY A 57 19.69 -32.87 -26.26
CA GLY A 57 19.63 -33.17 -27.69
C GLY A 57 20.28 -32.10 -28.56
N CYS A 58 19.88 -30.83 -28.42
CA CYS A 58 20.41 -29.72 -29.22
C CYS A 58 21.48 -28.87 -28.51
N GLY A 59 21.78 -29.15 -27.25
CA GLY A 59 22.77 -28.41 -26.46
C GLY A 59 22.32 -27.04 -25.95
N ALA A 60 21.13 -26.57 -26.33
CA ALA A 60 20.58 -25.31 -25.84
C ALA A 60 20.36 -25.35 -24.32
N GLY A 61 20.52 -24.21 -23.65
CA GLY A 61 20.31 -24.10 -22.21
C GLY A 61 20.41 -22.64 -21.75
N GLY A 62 20.01 -22.41 -20.51
CA GLY A 62 20.11 -21.10 -19.89
C GLY A 62 19.09 -20.89 -18.79
N THR A 63 18.72 -19.63 -18.59
CA THR A 63 17.73 -19.14 -17.63
C THR A 63 16.35 -19.00 -18.27
N VAL A 64 15.37 -18.54 -17.48
CA VAL A 64 14.03 -18.14 -17.95
C VAL A 64 14.09 -17.15 -19.12
N ILE A 65 15.07 -16.24 -19.11
CA ILE A 65 15.22 -15.23 -20.16
C ILE A 65 15.72 -15.90 -21.45
N ASP A 66 16.72 -16.77 -21.35
CA ASP A 66 17.28 -17.49 -22.49
C ASP A 66 16.25 -18.40 -23.18
N PHE A 67 15.33 -18.98 -22.40
CA PHE A 67 14.20 -19.74 -22.94
C PHE A 67 13.30 -18.87 -23.81
N VAL A 68 12.88 -17.71 -23.28
CA VAL A 68 11.97 -16.77 -23.98
C VAL A 68 12.63 -16.15 -25.20
N MET A 69 13.92 -15.81 -25.11
CA MET A 69 14.70 -15.35 -26.25
C MET A 69 14.64 -16.35 -27.40
N ARG A 70 14.84 -17.64 -27.11
CA ARG A 70 14.81 -18.71 -28.12
C ARG A 70 13.41 -19.03 -28.61
N LEU A 71 12.42 -19.01 -27.71
CA LEU A 71 11.03 -19.35 -28.04
C LEU A 71 10.41 -18.34 -29.02
N TYR A 72 10.73 -17.05 -28.85
CA TYR A 72 10.15 -15.98 -29.65
C TYR A 72 11.12 -15.37 -30.67
N ASP A 73 12.36 -15.87 -30.75
CA ASP A 73 13.43 -15.29 -31.57
C ASP A 73 13.62 -13.77 -31.34
N ILE A 74 13.78 -13.41 -30.06
CA ILE A 74 13.91 -12.01 -29.62
C ILE A 74 15.18 -11.79 -28.83
N ASN A 75 15.66 -10.55 -28.83
CA ASN A 75 16.84 -10.19 -28.06
C ASN A 75 16.57 -10.15 -26.55
N PHE A 76 17.64 -10.09 -25.75
CA PHE A 76 17.57 -10.10 -24.30
C PHE A 76 16.65 -9.01 -23.70
N GLY A 77 16.72 -7.79 -24.21
CA GLY A 77 15.90 -6.68 -23.71
C GLY A 77 14.42 -6.90 -23.99
N GLN A 78 14.09 -7.36 -25.20
CA GLN A 78 12.73 -7.74 -25.58
C GLN A 78 12.20 -8.89 -24.72
N ALA A 79 13.02 -9.91 -24.45
CA ALA A 79 12.64 -11.02 -23.58
C ALA A 79 12.36 -10.56 -22.14
N CYS A 80 13.14 -9.62 -21.60
CA CYS A 80 12.89 -9.04 -20.28
C CYS A 80 11.55 -8.28 -20.23
N ILE A 81 11.29 -7.45 -21.24
CA ILE A 81 10.04 -6.68 -21.33
C ILE A 81 8.84 -7.62 -21.46
N ARG A 82 8.97 -8.64 -22.31
CA ARG A 82 7.92 -9.64 -22.52
C ARG A 82 7.60 -10.41 -21.24
N LEU A 83 8.61 -10.95 -20.56
CA LEU A 83 8.42 -11.64 -19.28
C LEU A 83 7.77 -10.75 -18.22
N ASN A 84 8.21 -9.49 -18.12
CA ASN A 84 7.62 -8.53 -17.18
C ASN A 84 6.13 -8.25 -17.48
N SER A 85 5.78 -8.17 -18.77
CA SER A 85 4.42 -7.91 -19.24
C SER A 85 3.52 -9.14 -19.11
N ASP A 86 3.95 -10.30 -19.62
CA ASP A 86 3.17 -11.54 -19.68
C ASP A 86 2.80 -12.04 -18.27
N PHE A 87 3.64 -11.75 -17.27
CA PHE A 87 3.42 -12.07 -15.85
C PHE A 87 2.89 -10.90 -15.01
N GLY A 88 2.70 -9.71 -15.58
CA GLY A 88 2.14 -8.56 -14.88
C GLY A 88 2.97 -8.07 -13.67
N LEU A 89 4.30 -8.19 -13.74
CA LEU A 89 5.17 -7.97 -12.57
C LEU A 89 5.44 -6.49 -12.26
N GLY A 90 5.24 -5.58 -13.23
CA GLY A 90 5.45 -4.14 -13.04
C GLY A 90 6.89 -3.75 -12.67
N LEU A 91 7.88 -4.60 -13.00
CA LEU A 91 9.28 -4.36 -12.68
C LEU A 91 9.84 -3.26 -13.56
N THR A 92 10.75 -2.47 -13.00
CA THR A 92 11.44 -1.39 -13.72
C THR A 92 12.93 -1.46 -13.45
N ASP A 93 13.75 -1.09 -14.43
CA ASP A 93 15.21 -0.99 -14.23
C ASP A 93 15.63 0.18 -13.32
N LYS A 94 14.71 1.12 -13.07
CA LYS A 94 15.03 2.29 -12.27
C LYS A 94 15.40 1.83 -10.86
N ARG A 95 16.60 2.22 -10.41
CA ARG A 95 16.97 2.07 -9.00
C ARG A 95 15.92 2.82 -8.17
N PRO A 96 15.32 2.19 -7.14
CA PRO A 96 14.41 2.86 -6.25
C PRO A 96 15.16 4.02 -5.62
N ASN A 97 14.61 5.23 -5.76
CA ASN A 97 15.16 6.41 -5.13
C ASN A 97 14.92 6.31 -3.62
N MET A 98 15.90 5.76 -2.89
CA MET A 98 15.78 5.52 -1.46
C MET A 98 15.53 6.81 -0.66
N ALA A 99 16.04 7.95 -1.13
CA ALA A 99 15.73 9.25 -0.54
C ALA A 99 14.25 9.62 -0.71
N GLU A 100 13.68 9.36 -1.89
CA GLU A 100 12.26 9.58 -2.12
C GLU A 100 11.36 8.62 -1.33
N ILE A 101 11.72 7.34 -1.27
CA ILE A 101 11.01 6.35 -0.44
C ILE A 101 11.04 6.76 1.02
N ARG A 102 12.20 7.19 1.53
CA ARG A 102 12.34 7.68 2.90
C ARG A 102 11.47 8.92 3.15
N ARG A 103 11.48 9.89 2.22
CA ARG A 103 10.63 11.09 2.31
C ARG A 103 9.14 10.73 2.35
N ARG A 104 8.67 9.86 1.45
CA ARG A 104 7.28 9.39 1.43
C ARG A 104 6.91 8.70 2.74
N ARG A 105 7.78 7.82 3.28
CA ARG A 105 7.54 7.14 4.57
C ARG A 105 7.40 8.12 5.73
N VAL A 106 8.22 9.16 5.78
CA VAL A 106 8.13 10.22 6.81
C VAL A 106 6.82 10.98 6.66
N GLN A 107 6.48 11.42 5.45
CA GLN A 107 5.22 12.11 5.16
C GLN A 107 4.00 11.26 5.52
N ASP A 108 4.00 9.98 5.17
CA ASP A 108 2.92 9.05 5.50
C ASP A 108 2.80 8.82 7.02
N PHE A 109 3.93 8.78 7.71
CA PHE A 109 3.95 8.68 9.17
C PHE A 109 3.35 9.92 9.80
N GLU A 110 3.82 11.11 9.41
CA GLU A 110 3.32 12.40 9.89
C GLU A 110 1.82 12.56 9.62
N LYS A 111 1.36 12.22 8.41
CA LYS A 111 -0.06 12.22 8.06
C LYS A 111 -0.89 11.31 8.97
N ARG A 112 -0.44 10.06 9.18
CA ARG A 112 -1.13 9.12 10.09
C ARG A 112 -1.10 9.53 11.55
N GLN A 113 -0.07 10.25 11.99
CA GLN A 113 -0.05 10.81 13.35
C GLN A 113 -1.06 11.96 13.44
N ARG A 114 -1.05 12.88 12.48
CA ARG A 114 -2.02 13.99 12.39
C ARG A 114 -3.47 13.50 12.40
N GLU A 115 -3.81 12.51 11.58
CA GLU A 115 -5.15 11.92 11.55
C GLU A 115 -5.56 11.30 12.89
N ARG A 116 -4.61 10.68 13.61
CA ARG A 116 -4.84 10.14 14.95
C ARG A 116 -5.08 11.24 15.98
N ASP A 117 -4.31 12.31 15.93
CA ASP A 117 -4.43 13.43 16.86
C ASP A 117 -5.74 14.21 16.66
N ILE A 118 -6.13 14.45 15.40
CA ILE A 118 -7.44 15.03 15.05
C ILE A 118 -8.57 14.16 15.62
N ARG A 119 -8.52 12.84 15.37
CA ARG A 119 -9.55 11.92 15.87
C ARG A 119 -9.65 11.97 17.39
N ARG A 120 -8.53 11.95 18.11
CA ARG A 120 -8.50 12.07 19.57
C ARG A 120 -9.10 13.39 20.07
N ALA A 121 -8.81 14.49 19.40
CA ALA A 121 -9.34 15.81 19.74
C ALA A 121 -10.87 15.87 19.55
N VAL A 122 -11.35 15.39 18.40
CA VAL A 122 -12.79 15.30 18.10
C VAL A 122 -13.51 14.41 19.11
N ASP A 123 -12.94 13.24 19.43
CA ASP A 123 -13.51 12.33 20.43
C ASP A 123 -13.58 12.97 21.83
N ALA A 124 -12.59 13.79 22.20
CA ALA A 124 -12.59 14.52 23.47
C ALA A 124 -13.69 15.58 23.51
N LEU A 125 -13.81 16.38 22.45
CA LEU A 125 -14.88 17.38 22.33
C LEU A 125 -16.27 16.72 22.33
N ALA A 126 -16.42 15.58 21.66
CA ALA A 126 -17.69 14.86 21.62
C ALA A 126 -18.09 14.31 23.00
N ARG A 127 -17.11 13.84 23.81
CA ARG A 127 -17.35 13.44 25.20
C ARG A 127 -17.81 14.63 26.05
N GLU A 128 -17.14 15.76 25.92
CA GLU A 128 -17.48 16.95 26.70
C GLU A 128 -18.84 17.53 26.29
N HIS A 129 -19.14 17.55 24.98
CA HIS A 129 -20.46 17.92 24.48
C HIS A 129 -21.57 17.07 25.09
N ARG A 130 -21.42 15.73 25.12
CA ARG A 130 -22.39 14.83 25.75
C ARG A 130 -22.55 15.10 27.25
N ARG A 131 -21.45 15.36 27.96
CA ARG A 131 -21.48 15.71 29.39
C ARG A 131 -22.27 17.00 29.63
N LEU A 132 -21.98 18.05 28.86
CA LEU A 132 -22.64 19.35 29.01
C LEU A 132 -24.12 19.32 28.60
N MET A 133 -24.46 18.56 27.55
CA MET A 133 -25.84 18.25 27.17
C MET A 133 -26.59 17.59 28.34
N TRP A 134 -25.99 16.58 28.96
CA TRP A 134 -26.61 15.93 30.11
C TRP A 134 -26.85 16.90 31.28
N ILE A 135 -25.88 17.80 31.57
CA ILE A 135 -26.05 18.85 32.60
C ILE A 135 -27.21 19.79 32.23
N HIS A 136 -27.27 20.25 30.98
CA HIS A 136 -28.35 21.12 30.50
C HIS A 136 -29.73 20.47 30.74
N ASP A 137 -29.86 19.19 30.38
CA ASP A 137 -31.14 18.49 30.40
C ASP A 137 -31.58 18.05 31.81
N ASN A 138 -30.65 17.92 32.78
CA ASN A 138 -30.93 17.34 34.10
C ASN A 138 -30.69 18.28 35.29
N ILE A 139 -29.95 19.39 35.11
CA ILE A 139 -29.51 20.28 36.20
C ILE A 139 -29.88 21.75 35.89
N MET A 140 -30.90 21.99 35.06
CA MET A 140 -31.37 23.35 34.80
C MET A 140 -31.91 23.98 36.10
N PRO A 141 -31.29 25.06 36.64
CA PRO A 141 -31.78 25.71 37.85
C PRO A 141 -33.08 26.47 37.57
N ASP A 142 -34.04 26.38 38.48
CA ASP A 142 -35.36 27.03 38.35
C ASP A 142 -35.33 28.55 38.67
N ASN A 143 -34.26 29.02 39.31
CA ASN A 143 -34.12 30.40 39.76
C ASN A 143 -32.72 30.99 39.51
N ARG A 144 -32.68 32.28 39.12
CA ARG A 144 -31.44 33.01 38.79
C ARG A 144 -30.61 33.42 40.00
N SER A 145 -31.16 33.36 41.20
CA SER A 145 -30.47 33.74 42.44
C SER A 145 -29.71 32.56 43.10
N GLU A 146 -29.74 31.37 42.53
CA GLU A 146 -29.07 30.21 43.11
C GLU A 146 -27.54 30.28 42.94
N ARG A 147 -26.80 29.77 43.92
CA ARG A 147 -25.33 29.69 43.88
C ARG A 147 -24.82 28.87 42.68
N LEU A 148 -25.63 27.93 42.19
CA LEU A 148 -25.35 27.07 41.04
C LEU A 148 -25.52 27.80 39.69
N PHE A 149 -26.28 28.91 39.65
CA PHE A 149 -26.61 29.63 38.43
C PHE A 149 -25.36 30.12 37.69
N SER A 150 -24.39 30.72 38.40
CA SER A 150 -23.14 31.20 37.78
C SER A 150 -22.30 30.08 37.16
N TRP A 151 -22.26 28.91 37.81
CA TRP A 151 -21.55 27.75 37.28
C TRP A 151 -22.27 27.19 36.04
N TYR A 152 -23.58 27.01 36.11
CA TYR A 152 -24.38 26.50 34.98
C TYR A 152 -24.21 27.35 33.72
N TYR A 153 -24.29 28.68 33.83
CA TYR A 153 -24.11 29.57 32.66
C TYR A 153 -22.71 29.48 32.04
N LYS A 154 -21.67 29.26 32.85
CA LYS A 154 -20.31 29.03 32.30
C LYS A 154 -20.24 27.72 31.52
N GLU A 155 -20.90 26.66 32.00
CA GLU A 155 -20.98 25.39 31.29
C GLU A 155 -21.83 25.49 30.02
N MET A 156 -22.90 26.30 30.01
CA MET A 156 -23.70 26.55 28.80
C MET A 156 -22.92 27.33 27.74
N ALA A 157 -22.15 28.34 28.14
CA ALA A 157 -21.25 29.05 27.22
C ALA A 157 -20.21 28.10 26.59
N ARG A 158 -19.73 27.11 27.35
CA ARG A 158 -18.85 26.05 26.82
C ARG A 158 -19.59 25.12 25.86
N LEU A 159 -20.84 24.76 26.15
CA LEU A 159 -21.66 23.92 25.27
C LEU A 159 -21.89 24.61 23.92
N GLU A 160 -22.27 25.89 23.92
CA GLU A 160 -22.44 26.69 22.71
C GLU A 160 -21.12 26.79 21.91
N TYR A 161 -20.01 26.98 22.61
CA TYR A 161 -18.70 27.01 21.98
C TYR A 161 -18.36 25.69 21.30
N ILE A 162 -18.54 24.55 21.97
CA ILE A 162 -18.27 23.23 21.39
C ILE A 162 -19.20 22.96 20.20
N ARG A 163 -20.48 23.34 20.26
CA ARG A 163 -21.41 23.25 19.13
C ARG A 163 -20.89 24.05 17.92
N SER A 164 -20.42 25.28 18.13
CA SER A 164 -19.85 26.09 17.04
C SER A 164 -18.61 25.44 16.40
N ILE A 165 -17.83 24.67 17.17
CA ILE A 165 -16.68 23.91 16.64
C ILE A 165 -17.15 22.75 15.74
N PHE A 166 -18.22 22.05 16.12
CA PHE A 166 -18.81 20.99 15.29
C PHE A 166 -19.46 21.52 14.02
N ASP A 167 -20.20 22.62 14.12
CA ASP A 167 -20.80 23.29 12.95
C ASP A 167 -19.71 23.70 11.94
N PHE A 168 -18.57 24.21 12.42
CA PHE A 168 -17.43 24.56 11.57
C PHE A 168 -16.73 23.33 10.96
N TYR A 169 -16.61 22.24 11.74
CA TYR A 169 -16.01 20.99 11.29
C TYR A 169 -16.82 20.34 10.16
N ASP A 170 -18.16 20.40 10.23
CA ASP A 170 -19.05 19.85 9.19
C ASP A 170 -19.07 20.70 7.91
N MET A 171 -18.74 22.00 7.98
CA MET A 171 -18.69 22.91 6.82
C MET A 171 -17.35 22.93 6.08
N GLU A 172 -16.20 22.96 6.80
CA GLU A 172 -14.87 23.13 6.17
C GLU A 172 -14.04 21.83 6.12
N GLY A 173 -14.48 20.77 6.79
CA GLY A 173 -13.80 19.49 6.83
C GLY A 173 -12.57 19.45 7.76
N GLN A 174 -12.05 18.24 7.97
CA GLN A 174 -11.02 17.92 8.98
C GLN A 174 -9.72 18.72 8.86
N GLU A 175 -9.32 19.10 7.64
CA GLU A 175 -7.98 19.64 7.37
C GLU A 175 -7.85 21.14 7.70
N GLU A 176 -8.88 21.92 7.39
CA GLU A 176 -8.98 23.36 7.70
C GLU A 176 -9.22 23.58 9.20
N TRP A 177 -10.04 22.73 9.81
CA TRP A 177 -10.30 22.71 11.26
C TRP A 177 -9.02 22.57 12.09
N TRP A 178 -8.11 21.66 11.74
CA TRP A 178 -6.87 21.42 12.49
C TRP A 178 -5.90 22.61 12.45
N LYS A 179 -5.84 23.36 11.35
CA LYS A 179 -5.01 24.58 11.24
C LYS A 179 -5.43 25.63 12.28
N ASN A 180 -6.71 25.65 12.63
CA ASN A 180 -7.30 26.61 13.56
C ASN A 180 -7.47 26.07 15.00
N TYR A 181 -7.28 24.76 15.22
CA TYR A 181 -7.50 24.08 16.50
C TYR A 181 -6.67 24.66 17.66
N GLY A 182 -5.42 25.08 17.41
CA GLY A 182 -4.56 25.68 18.44
C GLY A 182 -5.07 27.02 18.98
N HIS A 183 -5.80 27.79 18.17
CA HIS A 183 -6.48 29.02 18.62
C HIS A 183 -7.75 28.69 19.42
N LEU A 184 -8.40 27.57 19.09
CA LEU A 184 -9.63 27.12 19.74
C LEU A 184 -9.40 26.57 21.16
N GLN A 185 -8.25 25.93 21.43
CA GLN A 185 -7.92 25.43 22.78
C GLN A 185 -7.76 26.53 23.84
N LYS A 186 -7.26 27.73 23.46
CA LYS A 186 -7.02 28.85 24.39
C LYS A 186 -8.30 29.50 24.95
N ARG A 187 -9.49 29.18 24.40
CA ARG A 187 -10.79 29.64 24.91
C ARG A 187 -11.45 28.65 25.87
N ILE A 188 -10.89 27.44 26.03
CA ILE A 188 -11.43 26.36 26.86
C ILE A 188 -10.77 26.35 28.27
N SER A 189 -9.51 26.77 28.36
CA SER A 189 -8.75 26.99 29.60
C SER A 189 -9.17 28.26 30.32
#